data_AF-A0A1F9VE27-F1
#
_entry.id   AF-A0A1F9VE27-F1
#
_cell.length_a   1.000
_cell.length_b   1.000
_cell.length_c   1.000
_cell.angle_alpha   90.00
_cell.angle_beta   90.00
_cell.angle_gamma   90.00
#
_symmetry.space_group_name_H-M   'P 1'
#
loop_
_entity.id
_entity.type
_entity.pdbx_description
1 polymer ?
#
loop_
_entity_poly.entity_id
_entity_poly.type
_entity_poly.pdbx_seq_one_letter_code
_entity_poly.pdbx_strand_id
1 'polypeptide(L)'
;MTKTEQTMKAQVMAHYEEWQEEKGFGPCGAVAALLRERGYGRIATCDVDLHDGFPFPHFVIMTDSGRIVDVTNPFEGTYVNIELLDDNEMPDLVQDEDVAYWRERLATDG
;
A
#
# COMPACT_ATOMS: atom_id res chain seq x y z
N MET A 1 1.56 -14.08 -1.71
CA MET A 1 0.85 -13.34 -0.64
C MET A 1 0.56 -14.32 0.50
N THR A 2 0.82 -13.94 1.75
CA THR A 2 0.53 -14.75 2.94
C THR A 2 -0.96 -14.68 3.30
N LYS A 3 -1.45 -15.55 4.21
CA LYS A 3 -2.84 -15.48 4.70
C LYS A 3 -3.14 -14.13 5.37
N THR A 4 -2.20 -13.62 6.17
CA THR A 4 -2.33 -12.31 6.82
C THR A 4 -2.44 -11.18 5.80
N GLU A 5 -1.62 -11.22 4.75
CA GLU A 5 -1.68 -10.23 3.66
C GLU A 5 -3.01 -10.31 2.87
N GLN A 6 -3.57 -11.52 2.69
CA GLN A 6 -4.89 -11.69 2.07
C GLN A 6 -6.01 -11.10 2.95
N THR A 7 -5.96 -11.33 4.27
CA THR A 7 -6.92 -10.73 5.22
C THR A 7 -6.82 -9.21 5.19
N MET A 8 -5.60 -8.65 5.25
CA MET A 8 -5.39 -7.21 5.16
C MET A 8 -5.90 -6.66 3.83
N LYS A 9 -5.63 -7.33 2.71
CA LYS A 9 -6.17 -6.91 1.40
C LYS A 9 -7.69 -6.87 1.41
N ALA A 10 -8.35 -7.90 1.95
CA ALA A 10 -9.81 -7.90 2.07
C ALA A 10 -10.33 -6.74 2.93
N GLN A 11 -9.66 -6.41 4.04
CA GLN A 11 -9.99 -5.27 4.89
C GLN A 11 -9.78 -3.93 4.17
N VAL A 12 -8.66 -3.75 3.44
CA VAL A 12 -8.44 -2.54 2.63
C VAL A 12 -9.56 -2.40 1.60
N MET A 13 -9.88 -3.47 0.86
CA MET A 13 -10.92 -3.42 -0.17
C MET A 13 -12.30 -3.06 0.38
N ALA A 14 -12.61 -3.48 1.62
CA ALA A 14 -13.87 -3.14 2.28
C ALA A 14 -14.04 -1.64 2.59
N HIS A 15 -12.94 -0.88 2.66
CA HIS A 15 -12.92 0.55 2.96
C HIS A 15 -12.36 1.40 1.81
N TYR A 16 -12.04 0.78 0.67
CA TYR A 16 -11.34 1.44 -0.43
C TYR A 16 -12.18 2.57 -1.04
N GLU A 17 -13.46 2.32 -1.30
CA GLU A 17 -14.37 3.30 -1.89
C GLU A 17 -14.61 4.49 -0.95
N GLU A 18 -14.90 4.22 0.34
CA GLU A 18 -15.03 5.23 1.40
C GLU A 18 -13.79 6.14 1.45
N TRP A 19 -12.60 5.55 1.45
CA TRP A 19 -11.35 6.28 1.44
C TRP A 19 -11.18 7.14 0.19
N GLN A 20 -11.42 6.56 -0.99
CA GLN A 20 -11.20 7.25 -2.26
C GLN A 20 -12.17 8.42 -2.43
N GLU A 21 -13.42 8.28 -1.97
CA GLU A 21 -14.41 9.36 -1.96
C GLU A 21 -14.00 10.51 -1.01
N GLU A 22 -13.47 10.18 0.16
CA GLU A 22 -13.05 11.18 1.16
C GLU A 22 -11.77 11.91 0.75
N LYS A 23 -10.75 11.17 0.30
CA LYS A 23 -9.38 11.69 0.11
C LYS A 23 -9.08 12.06 -1.34
N GLY A 24 -9.81 11.51 -2.31
CA GLY A 24 -9.60 11.75 -3.74
C GLY A 24 -8.42 10.97 -4.36
N PHE A 25 -7.79 10.07 -3.61
CA PHE A 25 -6.69 9.21 -4.07
C PHE A 25 -6.74 7.84 -3.39
N GLY A 26 -6.01 6.85 -3.93
CA GLY A 26 -5.99 5.49 -3.41
C GLY A 26 -5.22 5.36 -2.08
N PRO A 27 -5.48 4.31 -1.27
CA PRO A 27 -4.90 4.18 0.06
C PRO A 27 -3.45 3.69 0.10
N CYS A 28 -2.81 3.48 -1.05
CA CYS A 28 -1.52 2.80 -1.17
C CYS A 28 -0.42 3.44 -0.33
N GLY A 29 -0.32 4.78 -0.33
CA GLY A 29 0.67 5.49 0.49
C GLY A 29 0.45 5.28 1.99
N ALA A 30 -0.77 5.55 2.48
CA ALA A 30 -1.08 5.46 3.91
C ALA A 30 -0.96 4.03 4.45
N VAL A 31 -1.40 3.04 3.68
CA VAL A 31 -1.28 1.64 4.04
C VAL A 31 0.17 1.16 3.97
N ALA A 32 0.96 1.58 2.97
CA ALA A 32 2.39 1.26 2.92
C ALA A 32 3.13 1.84 4.13
N ALA A 33 2.83 3.07 4.53
CA ALA A 33 3.38 3.67 5.75
C ALA A 33 3.05 2.84 7.01
N LEU A 34 1.80 2.43 7.18
CA LEU A 34 1.40 1.56 8.29
C LEU A 34 2.12 0.20 8.27
N LEU A 35 2.30 -0.41 7.09
CA LEU A 35 2.99 -1.69 6.98
C LEU A 35 4.49 -1.55 7.29
N ARG A 36 5.12 -0.43 6.95
CA ARG A 36 6.48 -0.10 7.40
C ARG A 36 6.54 0.03 8.93
N GLU A 37 5.61 0.75 9.57
CA GLU A 37 5.54 0.83 11.04
C GLU A 37 5.43 -0.56 11.70
N ARG A 38 4.77 -1.50 11.02
CA ARG A 38 4.60 -2.90 11.47
C ARG A 38 5.79 -3.81 11.11
N GLY A 39 6.85 -3.27 10.49
CA GLY A 39 8.08 -4.00 10.20
C GLY A 39 8.00 -4.94 8.99
N TYR A 40 7.07 -4.73 8.05
CA TYR A 40 6.96 -5.58 6.86
C TYR A 40 8.11 -5.35 5.85
N GLY A 41 8.75 -4.18 5.89
CA GLY A 41 9.84 -3.81 4.99
C GLY A 41 9.93 -2.31 4.76
N ARG A 42 10.55 -1.94 3.64
CA ARG A 42 10.72 -0.54 3.21
C ARG A 42 9.66 -0.15 2.19
N ILE A 43 9.27 1.12 2.17
CA ILE A 43 8.33 1.62 1.17
C ILE A 43 9.07 1.77 -0.16
N ALA A 44 8.41 1.39 -1.24
CA ALA A 44 8.84 1.68 -2.60
C ALA A 44 7.75 2.46 -3.35
N THR A 45 8.18 3.42 -4.15
CA THR A 45 7.36 3.98 -5.23
C THR A 45 7.55 3.12 -6.47
N CYS A 46 6.52 3.00 -7.29
CA CYS A 46 6.52 2.24 -8.54
C CYS A 46 5.37 2.69 -9.44
N ASP A 47 5.41 2.27 -10.70
CA ASP A 47 4.25 2.31 -11.58
C ASP A 47 3.65 0.90 -11.68
N VAL A 48 2.32 0.81 -11.65
CA VAL A 48 1.59 -0.42 -11.96
C VAL A 48 1.18 -0.38 -13.42
N ASP A 49 1.82 -1.21 -14.23
CA ASP A 49 1.45 -1.43 -15.63
C ASP A 49 0.29 -2.43 -15.70
N LEU A 50 -0.89 -1.94 -16.07
CA LEU A 50 -2.05 -2.75 -16.34
C LEU A 50 -1.99 -3.19 -17.80
N HIS A 51 -2.06 -4.49 -18.07
CA HIS A 51 -1.92 -5.06 -19.43
C HIS A 51 -2.79 -4.36 -20.49
N ASP A 52 -3.94 -3.79 -20.09
CA ASP A 52 -4.91 -3.12 -20.96
C ASP A 52 -5.15 -1.64 -20.58
N GLY A 53 -4.24 -1.01 -19.83
CA GLY A 53 -4.45 0.31 -19.24
C GLY A 53 -3.25 1.26 -19.32
N PHE A 54 -3.45 2.48 -18.82
CA PHE A 54 -2.34 3.39 -18.58
C PHE A 54 -1.65 3.02 -17.26
N PRO A 55 -0.30 3.00 -17.21
CA PRO A 55 0.41 2.87 -15.96
C PRO A 55 -0.01 3.96 -14.98
N PHE A 56 -0.10 3.61 -13.70
CA PHE A 56 -0.42 4.57 -12.65
C PHE A 56 0.58 4.47 -11.50
N PRO A 57 0.90 5.60 -10.84
CA PRO A 57 1.83 5.62 -9.71
C PRO A 57 1.24 4.93 -8.49
N HIS A 58 2.08 4.21 -7.75
CA HIS A 58 1.64 3.38 -6.62
C HIS A 58 2.74 3.19 -5.57
N PHE A 59 2.32 3.00 -4.32
CA PHE A 59 3.23 2.70 -3.21
C PHE A 59 3.05 1.27 -2.72
N VAL A 60 4.16 0.58 -2.51
CA VAL A 60 4.20 -0.81 -2.04
C VAL A 60 5.23 -1.00 -0.93
N ILE A 61 5.22 -2.15 -0.26
CA ILE A 61 6.31 -2.57 0.62
C ILE A 61 7.24 -3.54 -0.10
N MET A 62 8.54 -3.29 -0.02
CA MET A 62 9.60 -4.21 -0.39
C MET A 62 10.17 -4.89 0.86
N THR A 63 10.03 -6.21 0.95
CA THR A 63 10.62 -7.00 2.06
C THR A 63 12.13 -7.12 1.89
N ASP A 64 12.84 -7.52 2.96
CA ASP A 64 14.29 -7.78 2.91
C ASP A 64 14.69 -8.87 1.91
N SER A 65 13.76 -9.78 1.59
CA SER A 65 13.96 -10.81 0.56
C SER A 65 13.69 -10.32 -0.87
N GLY A 66 13.41 -9.03 -1.07
CA GLY A 66 13.09 -8.45 -2.37
C GLY A 66 11.68 -8.78 -2.90
N ARG A 67 10.77 -9.19 -2.01
CA ARG A 67 9.38 -9.49 -2.39
C ARG A 67 8.52 -8.24 -2.20
N ILE A 68 7.63 -7.98 -3.18
CA ILE A 68 6.63 -6.92 -3.09
C ILE A 68 5.44 -7.40 -2.25
N VAL A 69 5.01 -6.56 -1.32
CA VAL A 69 3.76 -6.68 -0.56
C VAL A 69 2.87 -5.51 -0.96
N ASP A 70 1.75 -5.83 -1.60
CA ASP A 70 0.72 -4.87 -1.96
C ASP A 70 -0.66 -5.43 -1.61
N VAL A 71 -1.29 -4.77 -0.65
CA VAL A 71 -2.64 -5.09 -0.16
C VAL A 71 -3.67 -4.06 -0.61
N THR A 72 -3.29 -3.13 -1.49
CA THR A 72 -4.09 -1.97 -1.89
C THR A 72 -4.45 -1.95 -3.36
N ASN A 73 -3.67 -2.59 -4.25
CA ASN A 73 -4.01 -2.67 -5.67
C ASN A 73 -5.16 -3.68 -5.91
N PRO A 74 -6.33 -3.24 -6.39
CA PRO A 74 -7.44 -4.13 -6.71
C PRO A 74 -7.26 -4.86 -8.05
N PHE A 75 -6.28 -4.45 -8.86
CA PHE A 75 -6.08 -4.95 -10.22
C PHE A 75 -4.92 -5.95 -10.32
N GLU A 76 -4.94 -6.74 -11.40
CA GLU A 76 -3.76 -7.52 -11.82
C GLU A 76 -2.88 -6.65 -12.73
N GLY A 77 -1.59 -6.58 -12.41
CA GLY A 77 -0.63 -5.75 -13.15
C GLY A 77 0.81 -6.07 -12.79
N THR A 78 1.74 -5.47 -13.52
CA THR A 78 3.19 -5.60 -13.29
C THR A 78 3.73 -4.33 -12.67
N TYR A 79 4.53 -4.46 -11.60
CA TYR A 79 5.22 -3.34 -10.98
C TYR A 79 6.51 -3.03 -11.74
N VAL A 80 6.66 -1.78 -12.18
CA VAL A 80 7.84 -1.28 -12.90
C VAL A 80 8.35 0.01 -12.24
N ASN A 81 9.54 0.46 -12.64
CA ASN A 81 10.17 1.70 -12.13
C ASN A 81 10.22 1.76 -10.59
N ILE A 82 10.63 0.66 -9.96
CA ILE A 82 10.60 0.52 -8.50
C ILE A 82 11.78 1.27 -7.88
N GLU A 83 11.49 2.21 -7.00
CA GLU A 83 12.49 2.97 -6.23
C GLU A 83 12.15 2.93 -4.74
N LEU A 84 13.14 2.62 -3.90
CA LEU A 84 12.97 2.61 -2.44
C LEU A 84 12.99 4.04 -1.91
N LEU A 85 12.03 4.36 -1.06
CA LEU A 85 12.08 5.59 -0.26
C LEU A 85 13.09 5.45 0.87
N ASP A 86 13.66 6.57 1.31
CA ASP A 86 14.52 6.60 2.48
C ASP A 86 13.74 6.20 3.75
N ASP A 87 14.45 5.71 4.78
CA ASP A 87 13.82 5.12 5.98
C ASP A 87 12.86 6.08 6.70
N ASN A 88 13.12 7.39 6.63
CA ASN A 88 12.31 8.44 7.26
C ASN A 88 11.37 9.17 6.28
N GLU A 89 11.41 8.82 5.00
CA GLU A 89 10.61 9.47 3.97
C GLU A 89 9.19 8.87 3.97
N MET A 90 8.18 9.73 3.87
CA MET A 90 6.78 9.32 3.79
C MET A 90 6.30 9.41 2.34
N PRO A 91 5.38 8.54 1.90
CA PRO A 91 4.73 8.71 0.61
C PRO A 91 4.11 10.10 0.48
N ASP A 92 4.17 10.66 -0.72
CA ASP A 92 3.55 11.94 -1.02
C ASP A 92 2.07 11.94 -0.63
N LEU A 93 1.59 13.09 -0.18
CA LEU A 93 0.19 13.34 0.22
C LEU A 93 -0.28 12.61 1.49
N VAL A 94 0.54 11.75 2.11
CA VAL A 94 0.17 11.02 3.33
C VAL A 94 0.48 11.85 4.58
N GLN A 95 -0.50 11.96 5.46
CA GLN A 95 -0.38 12.57 6.79
C GLN A 95 -0.50 11.53 7.91
N ASP A 96 -0.10 11.88 9.13
CA ASP A 96 -0.17 10.96 10.27
C ASP A 96 -1.61 10.47 10.56
N GLU A 97 -2.61 11.30 10.33
CA GLU A 97 -4.03 10.96 10.48
C GLU A 97 -4.50 9.90 9.47
N ASP A 98 -3.92 9.90 8.27
CA ASP A 98 -4.21 8.93 7.23
C ASP A 98 -3.73 7.54 7.65
N VAL A 99 -2.54 7.47 8.25
CA VAL A 99 -2.00 6.21 8.80
C VAL A 99 -2.83 5.77 10.01
N ALA A 100 -3.26 6.70 10.86
CA ALA A 100 -4.10 6.40 12.02
C ALA A 100 -5.46 5.79 11.61
N TYR A 101 -6.10 6.33 10.56
CA TYR A 101 -7.33 5.78 9.99
C TYR A 101 -7.20 4.29 9.63
N TRP A 102 -6.10 3.94 8.95
CA TRP A 102 -5.85 2.55 8.53
C TRP A 102 -5.42 1.65 9.69
N ARG A 103 -4.77 2.21 10.72
CA ARG A 103 -4.38 1.47 11.91
C ARG A 103 -5.59 0.88 12.65
N GLU A 104 -6.69 1.62 12.69
CA GLU A 104 -7.94 1.18 13.33
C GLU A 104 -8.68 0.10 12.52
N ARG A 105 -8.50 0.09 11.20
CA ARG A 105 -9.25 -0.80 10.27
C ARG A 105 -8.49 -2.07 9.88
N LEU A 106 -7.17 -2.04 9.90
CA LEU A 106 -6.35 -3.19 9.55
C LEU A 106 -5.92 -3.95 10.80
N ALA A 107 -6.67 -4.99 11.14
CA ALA A 107 -6.26 -5.89 12.22
C ALA A 107 -5.03 -6.72 11.76
N THR A 108 -3.98 -6.71 12.57
CA THR A 108 -3.02 -7.81 12.56
C THR A 108 -3.58 -8.89 13.47
N ASP A 109 -3.96 -10.04 12.93
CA ASP A 109 -4.18 -11.22 13.77
C ASP A 109 -2.93 -11.39 14.66
N GLY A 110 -3.13 -11.35 15.97
CA GLY A 110 -2.08 -11.56 16.99
C GLY A 110 -1.65 -13.02 17.08
#